data_AF-A0A8H3U5D5-F1
#
_entry.id   AF-A0A8H3U5D5-F1
#
_cell.length_a   1.000
_cell.length_b   1.000
_cell.length_c   1.000
_cell.angle_alpha   90.00
_cell.angle_beta   90.00
_cell.angle_gamma   90.00
#
_symmetry.space_group_name_H-M   'P 1'
#
loop_
_entity.id
_entity.type
_entity.pdbx_description
1 polymer ?
#
loop_
_entity_poly.entity_id
_entity_poly.type
_entity_poly.pdbx_seq_one_letter_code
_entity_poly.pdbx_strand_id
1 'polypeptide(L)'
;MSESWQSISKRKKEQQASRIPKEWLLPAETSPPPGTSNVLDIPRKCGILDEQDLKITENYDATALVEELAAGRLKSVDVTRAFCKRAAISHQLTNCLTEIFFEQAVERALALDDYLDK
;
A
#
# COMPACT_ATOMS: atom_id res chain seq x y z
N MET A 1 22.80 29.84 7.73
CA MET A 1 23.34 28.49 8.00
C MET A 1 22.49 27.50 7.23
N SER A 2 23.09 26.64 6.42
CA SER A 2 22.36 25.57 5.72
C SER A 2 21.74 24.62 6.75
N GLU A 3 20.56 24.10 6.43
CA GLU A 3 19.89 23.05 7.23
C GLU A 3 20.82 21.82 7.31
N SER A 4 20.94 21.18 8.49
CA SER A 4 21.74 19.97 8.64
C SER A 4 21.08 18.80 7.90
N TRP A 5 21.87 17.84 7.41
CA TRP A 5 21.33 16.67 6.71
C TRP A 5 20.43 15.83 7.63
N GLN A 6 20.69 15.83 8.94
CA GLN A 6 19.85 15.16 9.93
C GLN A 6 18.44 15.77 9.98
N SER A 7 18.34 17.11 9.98
CA SER A 7 17.06 17.81 9.96
C SER A 7 16.28 17.56 8.67
N ILE A 8 16.97 17.59 7.52
CA ILE A 8 16.38 17.28 6.21
C ILE A 8 15.84 15.83 6.19
N SER A 9 16.65 14.87 6.65
CA SER A 9 16.26 13.46 6.69
C SER A 9 15.07 13.22 7.61
N LYS A 10 15.09 13.81 8.82
CA LYS A 10 13.99 13.70 9.78
C LYS A 10 12.69 14.25 9.21
N ARG A 11 12.71 15.47 8.65
CA ARG A 11 11.56 16.09 8.00
C ARG A 11 11.00 15.22 6.89
N LYS A 12 11.87 14.60 6.08
CA LYS A 12 11.42 13.73 4.98
C LYS A 12 10.76 12.45 5.47
N LYS A 13 11.32 11.80 6.50
CA LYS A 13 10.74 10.61 7.13
C LYS A 13 9.39 10.91 7.77
N GLU A 14 9.26 12.05 8.44
CA GLU A 14 7.99 12.51 9.02
C GLU A 14 6.93 12.76 7.93
N GLN A 15 7.31 13.41 6.83
CA GLN A 15 6.43 13.60 5.68
C GLN A 15 6.00 12.27 5.05
N GLN A 16 6.92 11.32 4.92
CA GLN A 16 6.61 9.99 4.38
C GLN A 16 5.63 9.25 5.29
N ALA A 17 5.91 9.20 6.59
CA ALA A 17 5.05 8.54 7.58
C ALA A 17 3.65 9.17 7.61
N SER A 18 3.54 10.51 7.47
CA SER A 18 2.25 11.19 7.46
C SER A 18 1.39 10.89 6.22
N ARG A 19 1.95 10.29 5.17
CA ARG A 19 1.21 9.89 3.96
C ARG A 19 0.62 8.49 4.06
N ILE A 20 0.88 7.75 5.14
CA ILE A 20 0.24 6.47 5.41
C ILE A 20 -1.07 6.76 6.19
N PRO A 21 -2.24 6.37 5.65
CA PRO A 21 -3.50 6.45 6.38
C PRO A 21 -3.43 5.70 7.72
N LYS A 22 -4.09 6.23 8.75
CA LYS A 22 -4.02 5.68 10.12
C LYS A 22 -4.57 4.25 10.19
N GLU A 23 -5.57 3.96 9.38
CA GLU A 23 -6.20 2.65 9.23
C GLU A 23 -5.26 1.59 8.62
N TRP A 24 -4.15 1.99 8.00
CA TRP A 24 -3.15 1.09 7.41
C TRP A 24 -1.88 0.99 8.25
N LEU A 25 -1.87 1.61 9.44
CA LEU A 25 -0.77 1.47 10.38
C LEU A 25 -0.80 0.09 11.03
N LEU A 26 0.34 -0.60 11.03
CA LEU A 26 0.48 -1.90 11.66
C LEU A 26 0.23 -1.79 13.17
N PRO A 27 -0.64 -2.64 13.74
CA PRO A 27 -0.78 -2.73 15.19
C PRO A 27 0.57 -3.07 15.84
N ALA A 28 0.86 -2.50 17.01
CA ALA A 28 2.11 -2.77 17.72
C ALA A 28 2.35 -4.28 17.95
N GLU A 29 1.26 -5.03 18.18
CA GLU A 29 1.26 -6.50 18.35
C GLU A 29 1.72 -7.28 17.11
N THR A 30 1.67 -6.66 15.93
CA THR A 30 2.09 -7.27 14.65
C THR A 30 3.54 -6.96 14.30
N SER A 31 4.23 -6.19 15.15
CA SER A 31 5.64 -5.90 14.96
C SER A 31 6.47 -7.18 15.11
N PRO A 32 7.29 -7.54 14.11
CA PRO A 32 8.08 -8.75 14.19
C PRO A 32 9.13 -8.64 15.30
N PRO A 33 9.42 -9.73 16.04
CA PRO A 33 10.48 -9.74 17.05
C PRO A 33 11.83 -9.30 16.47
N PRO A 34 12.72 -8.67 17.28
CA PRO A 34 14.07 -8.36 16.85
C PRO A 34 14.78 -9.60 16.28
N GLY A 35 15.41 -9.47 15.11
CA GLY A 35 16.09 -10.57 14.42
C GLY A 35 15.21 -11.37 13.45
N THR A 36 13.93 -11.02 13.29
CA THR A 36 13.08 -11.61 12.25
C THR A 36 13.58 -11.21 10.86
N SER A 37 13.95 -12.21 10.05
CA SER A 37 14.42 -12.01 8.67
C SER A 37 13.32 -12.17 7.62
N ASN A 38 12.21 -12.84 7.97
CA ASN A 38 11.09 -13.09 7.05
C ASN A 38 9.81 -12.44 7.58
N VAL A 39 9.28 -11.51 6.80
CA VAL A 39 8.06 -10.75 7.11
C VAL A 39 6.94 -11.00 6.08
N LEU A 40 7.09 -11.98 5.19
CA LEU A 40 6.18 -12.23 4.06
C LEU A 40 4.77 -12.63 4.48
N ASP A 41 4.61 -13.24 5.66
CA ASP A 41 3.30 -13.65 6.18
C ASP A 41 2.55 -12.54 6.92
N ILE A 42 3.23 -11.44 7.28
CA ILE A 42 2.63 -10.36 8.08
C ILE A 42 1.45 -9.69 7.37
N PRO A 43 1.49 -9.38 6.06
CA PRO A 43 0.33 -8.83 5.36
C PRO A 43 -0.96 -9.64 5.55
N ARG A 44 -0.87 -10.98 5.59
CA ARG A 44 -2.03 -11.87 5.81
C ARG A 44 -2.53 -11.87 7.25
N LYS A 45 -1.64 -11.69 8.22
CA LYS A 45 -1.93 -11.85 9.66
C LYS A 45 -2.23 -10.54 10.39
N CYS A 46 -1.88 -9.39 9.79
CA CYS A 46 -1.95 -8.10 10.46
C CYS A 46 -3.36 -7.51 10.60
N GLY A 47 -4.36 -8.07 9.91
CA GLY A 47 -5.76 -7.65 10.00
C GLY A 47 -6.11 -6.37 9.22
N ILE A 48 -5.18 -5.80 8.45
CA ILE A 48 -5.42 -4.60 7.62
C ILE A 48 -6.01 -4.96 6.25
N LEU A 49 -5.62 -6.11 5.70
CA LEU A 49 -6.12 -6.61 4.41
C LEU A 49 -7.35 -7.48 4.65
N ASP A 50 -8.46 -7.15 3.98
CA ASP A 50 -9.64 -8.00 3.94
C ASP A 50 -9.49 -9.16 2.93
N GLU A 51 -10.47 -10.07 2.88
CA GLU A 51 -10.43 -11.23 1.99
C GLU A 51 -10.29 -10.84 0.51
N GLN A 52 -10.90 -9.73 0.11
CA GLN A 52 -10.86 -9.25 -1.27
C GLN A 52 -9.49 -8.63 -1.58
N ASP A 53 -8.92 -7.84 -0.66
CA ASP A 53 -7.57 -7.30 -0.79
C ASP A 53 -6.55 -8.45 -0.96
N LEU A 54 -6.66 -9.49 -0.13
CA LEU A 54 -5.81 -10.68 -0.19
C LEU A 54 -5.96 -11.40 -1.53
N LYS A 55 -7.19 -11.63 -1.97
CA LYS A 55 -7.47 -12.26 -3.26
C LYS A 55 -6.86 -11.48 -4.42
N ILE A 56 -7.05 -10.16 -4.47
CA ILE A 56 -6.51 -9.29 -5.52
C ILE A 56 -4.97 -9.35 -5.56
N THR A 57 -4.33 -9.32 -4.39
CA THR A 57 -2.87 -9.18 -4.29
C THR A 57 -2.11 -10.50 -4.31
N GLU A 58 -2.79 -11.65 -4.26
CA GLU A 58 -2.15 -12.97 -4.20
C GLU A 58 -2.58 -13.93 -5.32
N ASN A 59 -3.80 -13.82 -5.84
CA ASN A 59 -4.34 -14.81 -6.78
C ASN A 59 -4.23 -14.39 -8.25
N TYR A 60 -3.69 -13.21 -8.53
CA TYR A 60 -3.56 -12.67 -9.88
C TYR A 60 -2.12 -12.22 -10.14
N ASP A 61 -1.66 -12.48 -11.36
CA ASP A 61 -0.50 -11.77 -11.91
C ASP A 61 -0.95 -10.49 -12.63
N ALA A 62 0.01 -9.72 -13.16
CA ALA A 62 -0.29 -8.47 -13.84
C ALA A 62 -1.17 -8.65 -15.10
N THR A 63 -0.98 -9.73 -15.85
CA THR A 63 -1.76 -9.99 -17.07
C THR A 63 -3.20 -10.35 -16.73
N ALA A 64 -3.38 -11.23 -15.75
CA ALA A 64 -4.71 -11.60 -15.26
C ALA A 64 -5.45 -10.39 -14.65
N LEU A 65 -4.77 -9.52 -13.90
CA LEU A 65 -5.39 -8.27 -13.40
C LEU A 65 -5.86 -7.37 -14.53
N VAL A 66 -5.07 -7.19 -15.58
CA VAL A 66 -5.45 -6.38 -16.75
C VAL A 66 -6.69 -6.95 -17.43
N GLU A 67 -6.78 -8.27 -17.59
CA GLU A 67 -7.96 -8.93 -18.16
C GLU A 67 -9.22 -8.74 -17.30
N GLU A 68 -9.11 -8.90 -15.97
CA GLU A 68 -10.23 -8.70 -15.04
C GLU A 68 -10.71 -7.24 -15.02
N LEU A 69 -9.78 -6.27 -15.06
CA LEU A 69 -10.06 -4.84 -15.13
C LEU A 69 -10.72 -4.47 -16.44
N ALA A 70 -10.18 -4.93 -17.58
CA ALA A 70 -10.74 -4.64 -18.90
C ALA A 70 -12.14 -5.24 -19.09
N ALA A 71 -12.41 -6.37 -18.44
CA ALA A 71 -13.73 -6.99 -18.43
C ALA A 71 -14.71 -6.38 -17.41
N GLY A 72 -14.28 -5.39 -16.60
CA GLY A 72 -15.10 -4.78 -15.56
C GLY A 72 -15.44 -5.70 -14.38
N ARG A 73 -14.77 -6.85 -14.25
CA ARG A 73 -14.98 -7.81 -13.15
C ARG A 73 -14.30 -7.36 -11.85
N LEU A 74 -13.21 -6.63 -11.98
CA LEU A 74 -12.58 -5.89 -10.89
C LEU A 74 -12.66 -4.39 -11.19
N LYS A 75 -12.85 -3.59 -10.15
CA LYS A 75 -12.73 -2.13 -10.22
C LYS A 75 -11.28 -1.71 -9.99
N SER A 76 -10.84 -0.69 -10.72
CA SER A 76 -9.52 -0.07 -10.60
C SER A 76 -9.28 0.44 -9.18
N VAL A 77 -10.30 1.01 -8.53
CA VAL A 77 -10.21 1.51 -7.16
C VAL A 77 -9.93 0.40 -6.17
N ASP A 78 -10.55 -0.77 -6.33
CA ASP A 78 -10.37 -1.92 -5.43
C ASP A 78 -8.97 -2.50 -5.60
N VAL A 79 -8.52 -2.69 -6.84
CA VAL A 79 -7.17 -3.17 -7.14
C VAL A 79 -6.12 -2.21 -6.58
N THR A 80 -6.27 -0.91 -6.86
CA THR A 80 -5.33 0.11 -6.41
C THR A 80 -5.27 0.19 -4.89
N ARG A 81 -6.43 0.17 -4.20
CA ARG A 81 -6.50 0.24 -2.75
C ARG A 81 -5.87 -0.99 -2.10
N ALA A 82 -6.10 -2.19 -2.61
CA ALA A 82 -5.50 -3.43 -2.11
C ALA A 82 -3.97 -3.39 -2.17
N PHE A 83 -3.40 -2.96 -3.31
CA PHE A 83 -1.96 -2.81 -3.45
C PHE A 83 -1.39 -1.66 -2.60
N CYS A 84 -2.12 -0.55 -2.44
CA CYS A 84 -1.69 0.56 -1.56
C CYS A 84 -1.61 0.12 -0.09
N LYS A 85 -2.63 -0.61 0.42
CA LYS A 85 -2.60 -1.19 1.77
C LYS A 85 -1.40 -2.13 1.94
N ARG A 86 -1.19 -3.06 1.00
CA ARG A 86 -0.06 -4.01 1.05
C ARG A 86 1.30 -3.32 0.97
N ALA A 87 1.41 -2.25 0.18
CA ALA A 87 2.61 -1.42 0.10
C ALA A 87 2.87 -0.66 1.40
N ALA A 88 1.83 -0.12 2.05
CA ALA A 88 1.94 0.53 3.36
C ALA A 88 2.45 -0.45 4.44
N ILE A 89 1.92 -1.67 4.47
CA ILE A 89 2.38 -2.74 5.37
C ILE A 89 3.86 -3.06 5.11
N SER A 90 4.22 -3.32 3.85
CA SER A 90 5.58 -3.67 3.45
C SER A 90 6.57 -2.56 3.80
N HIS A 91 6.18 -1.30 3.61
CA HIS A 91 7.00 -0.15 3.93
C HIS A 91 7.26 -0.02 5.44
N GLN A 92 6.25 -0.24 6.28
CA GLN A 92 6.42 -0.22 7.73
C GLN A 92 7.37 -1.32 8.23
N LEU A 93 7.45 -2.45 7.52
CA LEU A 93 8.32 -3.59 7.86
C LEU A 93 9.74 -3.48 7.30
N THR A 94 9.90 -2.83 6.14
CA THR A 94 11.16 -2.90 5.36
C THR A 94 11.73 -1.54 4.95
N ASN A 95 10.99 -0.45 5.18
CA ASN A 95 11.34 0.90 4.74
C ASN A 95 11.59 1.02 3.22
N CYS A 96 10.80 0.31 2.40
CA CYS A 96 11.04 0.18 0.95
C CYS A 96 10.54 1.34 0.06
N LEU A 97 9.64 2.20 0.54
CA LEU A 97 9.10 3.33 -0.21
C LEU A 97 9.90 4.60 0.12
N THR A 98 10.12 5.45 -0.88
CA THR A 98 10.72 6.79 -0.72
C THR A 98 9.65 7.89 -0.77
N GLU A 99 8.72 7.78 -1.73
CA GLU A 99 7.53 8.62 -1.83
C GLU A 99 6.27 7.75 -1.77
N ILE A 100 5.23 8.29 -1.14
CA ILE A 100 3.93 7.65 -1.02
C ILE A 100 2.91 8.57 -1.69
N PHE A 101 2.07 8.01 -2.57
CA PHE A 101 1.07 8.75 -3.36
C PHE A 101 -0.30 8.06 -3.34
N PHE A 102 -0.67 7.44 -2.21
CA PHE A 102 -1.86 6.60 -2.11
C PHE A 102 -3.17 7.36 -2.43
N GLU A 103 -3.31 8.60 -1.96
CA GLU A 103 -4.48 9.43 -2.25
C GLU A 103 -4.63 9.70 -3.76
N GLN A 104 -3.55 10.14 -4.41
CA GLN A 104 -3.53 10.39 -5.86
C GLN A 104 -3.77 9.12 -6.67
N ALA A 105 -3.24 7.98 -6.21
CA ALA A 105 -3.47 6.69 -6.85
C ALA A 105 -4.96 6.30 -6.79
N VAL A 106 -5.60 6.45 -5.63
CA VAL A 106 -7.03 6.17 -5.46
C VAL A 106 -7.90 7.14 -6.27
N GLU A 107 -7.58 8.44 -6.29
CA GLU A 107 -8.28 9.43 -7.12
C GLU A 107 -8.21 9.06 -8.60
N ARG A 108 -7.02 8.71 -9.09
CA ARG A 108 -6.84 8.28 -10.48
C ARG A 108 -7.62 7.01 -10.81
N ALA A 109 -7.65 6.05 -9.88
CA ALA A 109 -8.37 4.80 -10.05
C ALA A 109 -9.88 5.00 -10.12
N LEU A 110 -10.45 5.86 -9.27
CA LEU A 110 -11.86 6.25 -9.35
C LEU A 110 -12.20 6.86 -10.71
N ALA A 111 -11.36 7.77 -11.22
CA ALA A 111 -11.58 8.37 -12.54
C ALA A 111 -11.48 7.37 -13.70
N LEU A 112 -10.75 6.26 -13.53
CA LEU A 112 -10.68 5.17 -14.52
C LEU A 112 -11.93 4.30 -14.49
N ASP A 113 -12.44 4.00 -13.29
CA ASP A 113 -13.70 3.28 -13.13
C ASP A 113 -14.87 4.07 -13.72
N ASP A 114 -14.94 5.38 -13.45
CA ASP A 114 -15.93 6.29 -14.04
C ASP A 114 -15.81 6.40 -15.57
N TYR A 115 -14.62 6.19 -16.14
CA TYR A 115 -14.40 6.20 -17.57
C TYR A 115 -14.88 4.91 -18.23
N LEU A 116 -14.68 3.76 -17.57
CA LEU A 116 -15.06 2.44 -18.08
C LEU A 116 -16.57 2.17 -17.95
N ASP A 117 -17.23 2.76 -16.95
CA ASP A 117 -18.67 2.62 -16.73
C ASP A 117 -19.53 3.48 -17.68
N LYS A 118 -18.90 4.27 -18.56
CA LYS A 118 -19.54 5.10 -19.59
C LYS A 118 -19.52 4.41 -20.95
#